data_AF-A0A843JLD0-F1
#
_entry.id   AF-A0A843JLD0-F1
#
_cell.length_a   1.000
_cell.length_b   1.000
_cell.length_c   1.000
_cell.angle_alpha   90.00
_cell.angle_beta   90.00
_cell.angle_gamma   90.00
#
_symmetry.space_group_name_H-M   'P 1'
#
loop_
_entity.id
_entity.type
_entity.pdbx_description
1 polymer ?
#
loop_
_entity_poly.entity_id
_entity_poly.type
_entity_poly.pdbx_seq_one_letter_code
_entity_poly.pdbx_strand_id
1 'polypeptide(L)'
;MRKILLALSLLLIVSAVAMVMDSDDSSAEICDNVNVYIQNSDGTFTKSTVNDVQTVEAALTKAIQAQGRTMELNQTRTAIKSIDGRTASSADNQYWRLFQWLAPGNSGWSMQAFNSASNDRMQSGTTYCVMISTLTNDNGTNVYSVPDFKPVSTGYIFIRFANGFSPDNEHVKSVFTPEIRAEGFWLEAEGSTM
;
A
#
# COMPACT_ATOMS: atom_id res chain seq x y z
N MET A 1 -81.21 -8.80 -11.24
CA MET A 1 -81.08 -10.26 -11.05
C MET A 1 -80.19 -10.85 -12.14
N ARG A 2 -78.92 -11.12 -11.84
CA ARG A 2 -78.15 -12.30 -12.27
C ARG A 2 -76.76 -12.21 -11.64
N LYS A 3 -76.44 -13.24 -10.86
CA LYS A 3 -75.18 -13.49 -10.15
C LYS A 3 -74.09 -13.87 -11.16
N ILE A 4 -72.82 -13.79 -10.75
CA ILE A 4 -71.71 -14.76 -10.96
C ILE A 4 -70.44 -14.06 -10.44
N LEU A 5 -70.03 -14.38 -9.21
CA LEU A 5 -68.85 -15.20 -8.84
C LEU A 5 -67.50 -14.46 -8.99
N LEU A 6 -66.75 -14.16 -7.92
CA LEU A 6 -65.93 -15.02 -7.02
C LEU A 6 -64.43 -14.91 -7.41
N ALA A 7 -63.62 -14.28 -6.55
CA ALA A 7 -62.18 -14.46 -6.32
C ALA A 7 -61.69 -13.26 -5.48
N LEU A 8 -61.66 -13.31 -4.15
CA LEU A 8 -60.64 -13.97 -3.34
C LEU A 8 -59.23 -13.88 -3.95
N SER A 9 -58.51 -12.79 -3.66
CA SER A 9 -57.05 -12.83 -3.61
C SER A 9 -56.54 -11.86 -2.53
N LEU A 10 -56.03 -12.50 -1.48
CA LEU A 10 -55.37 -11.95 -0.32
C LEU A 10 -54.04 -11.34 -0.77
N LEU A 11 -53.91 -10.01 -0.81
CA LEU A 11 -52.63 -9.36 -1.11
C LEU A 11 -51.82 -9.26 0.20
N LEU A 12 -51.10 -10.34 0.52
CA LEU A 12 -50.02 -10.34 1.51
C LEU A 12 -48.81 -9.63 0.89
N ILE A 13 -48.68 -8.33 1.14
CA ILE A 13 -47.45 -7.60 0.85
C ILE A 13 -46.45 -7.99 1.94
N VAL A 14 -45.68 -9.05 1.68
CA VAL A 14 -44.44 -9.30 2.41
C VAL A 14 -43.44 -8.29 1.85
N SER A 15 -43.27 -7.17 2.54
CA SER A 15 -42.16 -6.27 2.33
C SER A 15 -40.89 -7.03 2.72
N ALA A 16 -40.27 -7.69 1.75
CA ALA A 16 -38.90 -8.14 1.87
C ALA A 16 -38.04 -6.88 1.99
N VAL A 17 -37.74 -6.48 3.22
CA VAL A 17 -36.59 -5.64 3.50
C VAL A 17 -35.40 -6.48 3.05
N ALA A 18 -34.93 -6.22 1.83
CA ALA A 18 -33.61 -6.64 1.43
C ALA A 18 -32.67 -5.91 2.41
N MET A 19 -32.25 -6.61 3.45
CA MET A 19 -31.04 -6.26 4.15
C MET A 19 -29.96 -6.34 3.08
N VAL A 20 -29.60 -5.19 2.54
CA VAL A 20 -28.29 -5.03 1.94
C VAL A 20 -27.37 -5.44 3.07
N MET A 21 -26.77 -6.62 2.95
CA MET A 21 -25.56 -6.93 3.70
C MET A 21 -24.56 -5.92 3.16
N ASP A 22 -24.54 -4.76 3.81
CA ASP A 22 -23.38 -3.89 3.84
C ASP A 22 -22.29 -4.82 4.37
N SER A 23 -21.49 -5.37 3.46
CA SER A 23 -20.30 -6.09 3.86
C SER A 23 -19.52 -5.06 4.65
N ASP A 24 -19.42 -5.25 5.97
CA ASP A 24 -18.68 -4.39 6.89
C ASP A 24 -17.52 -3.78 6.12
N ASP A 25 -17.71 -2.52 5.71
CA ASP A 25 -16.62 -1.65 5.27
C ASP A 25 -15.83 -1.51 6.56
N SER A 26 -14.92 -2.46 6.80
CA SER A 26 -13.80 -2.29 7.69
C SER A 26 -13.22 -0.97 7.25
N SER A 27 -13.53 0.09 8.01
CA SER A 27 -13.11 1.43 7.68
C SER A 27 -11.60 1.39 7.88
N ALA A 28 -10.89 0.99 6.83
CA ALA A 28 -9.45 1.01 6.82
C ALA A 28 -9.07 2.43 7.25
N GLU A 29 -8.20 2.49 8.25
CA GLU A 29 -7.68 3.75 8.75
C GLU A 29 -7.19 4.56 7.56
N ILE A 30 -7.56 5.84 7.51
CA ILE A 30 -7.11 6.72 6.42
C ILE A 30 -5.59 6.78 6.48
N CYS A 31 -4.94 6.29 5.43
CA CYS A 31 -3.49 6.20 5.35
C CYS A 31 -2.90 7.40 4.62
N ASP A 32 -1.83 7.94 5.19
CA ASP A 32 -1.04 9.04 4.66
C ASP A 32 0.40 8.64 4.35
N ASN A 33 1.09 9.45 3.57
CA ASN A 33 2.48 9.24 3.18
C ASN A 33 2.73 7.88 2.51
N VAL A 34 1.74 7.37 1.77
CA VAL A 34 1.89 6.11 1.03
C VAL A 34 2.76 6.37 -0.21
N ASN A 35 3.90 5.71 -0.28
CA ASN A 35 4.87 5.88 -1.36
C ASN A 35 4.61 4.84 -2.45
N VAL A 36 4.55 5.25 -3.71
CA VAL A 36 4.30 4.35 -4.84
C VAL A 36 5.33 4.60 -5.93
N TYR A 37 6.12 3.58 -6.25
CA TYR A 37 7.03 3.55 -7.38
C TYR A 37 6.35 2.90 -8.58
N ILE A 38 6.39 3.53 -9.76
CA ILE A 38 5.78 2.99 -10.97
C ILE A 38 6.86 2.88 -12.05
N GLN A 39 6.99 1.69 -12.64
CA GLN A 39 7.98 1.43 -13.67
C GLN A 39 7.69 2.23 -14.96
N ASN A 40 8.75 2.80 -15.52
CA ASN A 40 8.75 3.52 -16.79
C ASN A 40 9.08 2.57 -17.97
N SER A 41 8.91 3.05 -19.20
CA SER A 41 9.22 2.28 -20.41
C SER A 41 10.69 1.87 -20.52
N ASP A 42 11.59 2.68 -19.96
CA ASP A 42 13.04 2.46 -19.92
C ASP A 42 13.52 1.55 -18.77
N GLY A 43 12.59 1.07 -17.93
CA GLY A 43 12.88 0.22 -16.77
C GLY A 43 13.19 0.99 -15.49
N THR A 44 13.30 2.32 -15.52
CA THR A 44 13.44 3.16 -14.32
C THR A 44 12.13 3.26 -13.54
N PHE A 45 12.15 3.89 -12.36
CA PHE A 45 10.98 4.05 -11.50
C PHE A 45 10.75 5.52 -11.14
N THR A 46 9.49 5.94 -11.23
CA THR A 46 9.05 7.25 -10.73
C THR A 46 8.29 7.06 -9.42
N LYS A 47 8.70 7.78 -8.38
CA LYS A 47 8.03 7.80 -7.07
C LYS A 47 6.99 8.91 -7.02
N SER A 48 5.84 8.60 -6.44
CA SER A 48 4.88 9.58 -5.93
C SER A 48 4.48 9.22 -4.50
N THR A 49 4.13 10.23 -3.70
CA THR A 49 3.59 10.04 -2.35
C THR A 49 2.13 10.51 -2.35
N VAL A 50 1.24 9.68 -1.81
CA VAL A 50 -0.20 9.95 -1.77
C VAL A 50 -0.73 9.88 -0.34
N ASN A 51 -1.76 10.69 -0.10
CA ASN A 51 -2.42 10.86 1.18
C ASN A 51 -3.92 10.57 1.04
N ASP A 52 -4.59 10.42 2.18
CA ASP A 52 -6.04 10.23 2.28
C ASP A 52 -6.53 8.99 1.51
N VAL A 53 -5.90 7.82 1.72
CA VAL A 53 -6.29 6.57 1.02
C VAL A 53 -6.61 5.44 1.99
N GLN A 54 -7.64 4.67 1.66
CA GLN A 54 -8.11 3.55 2.48
C GLN A 54 -7.92 2.19 1.80
N THR A 55 -7.63 2.17 0.49
CA THR A 55 -7.40 0.94 -0.25
C THR A 55 -6.12 1.02 -1.07
N VAL A 56 -5.53 -0.15 -1.32
CA VAL A 56 -4.34 -0.29 -2.17
C VAL A 56 -4.63 0.18 -3.60
N GLU A 57 -5.84 -0.10 -4.11
CA GLU A 57 -6.28 0.38 -5.43
C GLU A 57 -6.38 1.92 -5.47
N ALA A 58 -6.91 2.54 -4.42
CA ALA A 58 -6.99 4.01 -4.32
C ALA A 58 -5.60 4.64 -4.23
N ALA A 59 -4.69 4.06 -3.45
CA ALA A 59 -3.30 4.50 -3.37
C ALA A 59 -2.62 4.48 -4.74
N LEU A 60 -2.72 3.36 -5.46
CA LEU A 60 -2.14 3.25 -6.79
C LEU A 60 -2.81 4.18 -7.81
N THR A 61 -4.14 4.31 -7.77
CA THR A 61 -4.89 5.18 -8.69
C THR A 61 -4.49 6.65 -8.51
N LYS A 62 -4.43 7.13 -7.26
CA LYS A 62 -3.96 8.50 -6.96
C LYS A 62 -2.50 8.69 -7.41
N ALA A 63 -1.63 7.70 -7.19
CA ALA A 63 -0.23 7.78 -7.61
C ALA A 63 -0.07 7.88 -9.13
N ILE A 64 -0.79 7.04 -9.88
CA ILE A 64 -0.82 7.08 -11.35
C ILE A 64 -1.29 8.46 -11.84
N GLN A 65 -2.36 8.99 -11.27
CA GLN A 65 -2.89 10.31 -11.61
C GLN A 65 -1.92 11.45 -11.26
N ALA A 66 -1.28 11.39 -10.09
CA ALA A 66 -0.27 12.36 -9.66
C ALA A 66 0.95 12.40 -10.61
N GLN A 67 1.26 11.26 -11.24
CA GLN A 67 2.31 11.17 -12.25
C GLN A 67 1.84 11.53 -13.67
N GLY A 68 0.56 11.89 -13.86
CA GLY A 68 -0.01 12.21 -15.18
C GLY A 68 -0.16 10.99 -16.10
N ARG A 69 -0.24 9.79 -15.52
CA ARG A 69 -0.25 8.51 -16.23
C ARG A 69 -1.66 7.92 -16.28
N THR A 70 -1.83 6.88 -17.08
CA THR A 70 -3.10 6.13 -17.14
C THR A 70 -2.90 4.67 -16.76
N MET A 71 -3.91 4.06 -16.14
CA MET A 71 -3.90 2.65 -15.75
C MET A 71 -5.22 2.00 -16.16
N GLU A 72 -5.14 0.82 -16.77
CA GLU A 72 -6.29 -0.05 -16.98
C GLU A 72 -6.18 -1.27 -16.07
N LEU A 73 -7.26 -1.60 -15.39
CA LEU A 73 -7.41 -2.86 -14.68
C LEU A 73 -8.05 -3.92 -15.59
N ASN A 74 -7.90 -5.19 -15.23
CA ASN A 74 -8.66 -6.27 -15.87
C ASN A 74 -10.17 -6.15 -15.55
N GLN A 75 -10.99 -6.96 -16.22
CA GLN A 75 -12.46 -6.90 -16.07
C GLN A 75 -12.92 -7.13 -14.62
N THR A 76 -12.23 -7.99 -13.88
CA THR A 76 -12.54 -8.27 -12.47
C THR A 76 -11.93 -7.26 -11.50
N ARG A 77 -11.18 -6.26 -12.00
CA ARG A 77 -10.45 -5.25 -11.22
C ARG A 77 -9.47 -5.81 -10.19
N THR A 78 -9.04 -7.06 -10.36
CA THR A 78 -8.13 -7.74 -9.42
C THR A 78 -6.66 -7.61 -9.81
N ALA A 79 -6.37 -7.15 -11.03
CA ALA A 79 -5.01 -6.99 -11.54
C ALA A 79 -4.91 -5.84 -12.55
N ILE A 80 -3.69 -5.30 -12.67
CA ILE A 80 -3.35 -4.28 -13.66
C ILE A 80 -3.20 -4.95 -15.03
N LYS A 81 -3.90 -4.42 -16.02
CA LYS A 81 -3.84 -4.86 -17.42
C LYS A 81 -2.77 -4.07 -18.18
N SER A 82 -2.76 -2.75 -18.03
CA SER A 82 -1.79 -1.88 -18.68
C SER A 82 -1.57 -0.58 -17.89
N ILE A 83 -0.41 0.04 -18.12
CA ILE A 83 -0.09 1.40 -17.68
C ILE A 83 0.42 2.17 -18.91
N ASP A 84 -0.15 3.33 -19.19
CA ASP A 84 0.11 4.11 -20.42
C ASP A 84 -0.03 3.29 -21.71
N GLY A 85 -1.01 2.38 -21.72
CA GLY A 85 -1.23 1.44 -22.83
C GLY A 85 -0.20 0.31 -22.94
N ARG A 86 0.88 0.31 -22.13
CA ARG A 86 1.88 -0.77 -22.11
C ARG A 86 1.32 -2.00 -21.40
N THR A 87 1.14 -3.08 -22.13
CA THR A 87 0.79 -4.40 -21.60
C THR A 87 2.05 -5.22 -21.29
N ALA A 88 1.94 -6.16 -20.35
CA ALA A 88 2.98 -7.15 -20.13
C ALA A 88 2.94 -8.25 -21.21
N SER A 89 4.11 -8.83 -21.54
CA SER A 89 4.21 -9.88 -22.56
C SER A 89 3.78 -11.23 -22.01
N SER A 90 2.65 -11.76 -22.50
CA SER A 90 2.22 -13.11 -22.14
C SER A 90 3.15 -14.20 -22.70
N ALA A 91 3.82 -13.93 -23.82
CA ALA A 91 4.80 -14.86 -24.39
C ALA A 91 6.03 -15.04 -23.48
N ASP A 92 6.37 -13.99 -22.71
CA ASP A 92 7.50 -13.99 -21.78
C ASP A 92 7.06 -14.26 -20.33
N ASN A 93 5.83 -14.74 -20.11
CA ASN A 93 5.24 -14.95 -18.78
C ASN A 93 5.27 -13.69 -17.89
N GLN A 94 5.10 -12.52 -18.48
CA GLN A 94 5.17 -11.26 -17.76
C GLN A 94 3.79 -10.73 -17.37
N TYR A 95 3.74 -10.07 -16.21
CA TYR A 95 2.52 -9.47 -15.66
C TYR A 95 2.86 -8.16 -14.94
N TRP A 96 1.96 -7.17 -15.03
CA TRP A 96 2.02 -6.04 -14.11
C TRP A 96 1.70 -6.53 -12.69
N ARG A 97 2.64 -6.34 -11.77
CA ARG A 97 2.53 -6.78 -10.37
C ARG A 97 2.77 -5.62 -9.43
N LEU A 98 2.07 -5.68 -8.31
CA LEU A 98 2.20 -4.78 -7.18
C LEU A 98 2.98 -5.49 -6.08
N PHE A 99 3.99 -4.82 -5.54
CA PHE A 99 4.77 -5.28 -4.42
C PHE A 99 4.69 -4.26 -3.28
N GLN A 100 4.63 -4.73 -2.05
CA GLN A 100 4.78 -3.93 -0.84
C GLN A 100 6.17 -4.16 -0.26
N TRP A 101 6.84 -3.09 0.14
CA TRP A 101 8.04 -3.18 0.93
C TRP A 101 7.67 -3.53 2.37
N LEU A 102 8.08 -4.70 2.84
CA LEU A 102 7.78 -5.13 4.20
C LEU A 102 8.69 -4.42 5.22
N ALA A 103 8.16 -4.23 6.42
CA ALA A 103 8.89 -3.61 7.53
C ALA A 103 10.17 -4.39 7.89
N PRO A 104 11.17 -3.72 8.52
CA PRO A 104 12.39 -4.36 9.00
C PRO A 104 12.09 -5.63 9.82
N GLY A 105 12.80 -6.72 9.55
CA GLY A 105 12.56 -8.04 10.14
C GLY A 105 11.70 -8.98 9.28
N ASN A 106 11.03 -8.46 8.25
CA ASN A 106 10.39 -9.24 7.18
C ASN A 106 11.11 -8.95 5.86
N SER A 107 11.51 -9.99 5.14
CA SER A 107 12.47 -9.88 4.04
C SER A 107 11.90 -9.24 2.76
N GLY A 108 12.01 -7.92 2.63
CA GLY A 108 11.98 -7.20 1.35
C GLY A 108 10.60 -7.05 0.69
N TRP A 109 10.58 -7.12 -0.65
CA TRP A 109 9.36 -6.95 -1.45
C TRP A 109 8.47 -8.18 -1.39
N SER A 110 7.18 -7.97 -1.11
CA SER A 110 6.16 -9.01 -1.11
C SER A 110 4.99 -8.64 -2.01
N MET A 111 4.52 -9.59 -2.81
CA MET A 111 3.44 -9.37 -3.77
C MET A 111 2.12 -9.05 -3.04
N GLN A 112 1.41 -8.05 -3.54
CA GLN A 112 0.07 -7.68 -3.08
C GLN A 112 -0.96 -7.82 -4.20
N ALA A 113 -2.24 -7.78 -3.82
CA ALA A 113 -3.36 -7.79 -4.74
C ALA A 113 -4.37 -6.70 -4.36
N PHE A 114 -5.33 -6.42 -5.24
CA PHE A 114 -6.45 -5.54 -4.92
C PHE A 114 -7.54 -6.36 -4.20
N ASN A 115 -7.39 -6.52 -2.88
CA ASN A 115 -8.34 -7.24 -2.03
C ASN A 115 -8.32 -6.71 -0.58
N SER A 116 -9.29 -7.13 0.23
CA SER A 116 -9.42 -6.73 1.63
C SER A 116 -8.17 -7.03 2.45
N ALA A 117 -7.59 -8.23 2.31
CA ALA A 117 -6.41 -8.64 3.06
C ALA A 117 -5.17 -7.74 2.79
N SER A 118 -5.04 -7.20 1.57
CA SER A 118 -3.99 -6.22 1.26
C SER A 118 -4.35 -4.81 1.76
N ASN A 119 -5.63 -4.44 1.75
CA ASN A 119 -6.10 -3.17 2.34
C ASN A 119 -5.86 -3.14 3.85
N ASP A 120 -6.16 -4.22 4.57
CA ASP A 120 -6.00 -4.33 6.03
C ASP A 120 -4.53 -4.24 6.49
N ARG A 121 -3.58 -4.50 5.58
CA ARG A 121 -2.13 -4.39 5.84
C ARG A 121 -1.53 -3.05 5.43
N MET A 122 -2.30 -2.22 4.72
CA MET A 122 -1.83 -0.89 4.35
C MET A 122 -1.84 -0.01 5.60
N GLN A 123 -0.76 0.73 5.79
CA GLN A 123 -0.59 1.69 6.87
C GLN A 123 0.06 2.97 6.34
N SER A 124 -0.07 4.07 7.08
CA SER A 124 0.66 5.29 6.77
C SER A 124 2.16 5.03 6.65
N GLY A 125 2.80 5.61 5.63
CA GLY A 125 4.21 5.38 5.31
C GLY A 125 4.52 4.10 4.51
N THR A 126 3.51 3.27 4.21
CA THR A 126 3.71 2.05 3.39
C THR A 126 4.31 2.41 2.04
N THR A 127 5.21 1.56 1.55
CA THR A 127 5.81 1.70 0.23
C THR A 127 5.39 0.57 -0.69
N TYR A 128 4.92 0.94 -1.88
CA TYR A 128 4.56 0.04 -2.96
C TYR A 128 5.45 0.25 -4.19
N CYS A 129 5.60 -0.80 -4.99
CA CYS A 129 6.21 -0.75 -6.30
C CYS A 129 5.35 -1.51 -7.31
N VAL A 130 5.09 -0.89 -8.46
CA VAL A 130 4.39 -1.48 -9.59
C VAL A 130 5.36 -1.64 -10.76
N MET A 131 5.54 -2.88 -11.19
CA MET A 131 6.44 -3.21 -12.30
C MET A 131 5.89 -4.37 -13.14
N ILE A 132 6.40 -4.49 -14.35
CA ILE A 132 6.31 -5.73 -15.11
C ILE A 132 7.24 -6.75 -14.45
N SER A 133 6.67 -7.86 -14.03
CA SER A 133 7.34 -8.96 -13.34
C SER A 133 7.21 -10.23 -14.16
N THR A 134 8.30 -10.98 -14.27
CA THR A 134 8.32 -12.30 -14.93
C THR A 134 7.93 -13.37 -13.93
N LEU A 135 6.99 -14.22 -14.32
CA LEU A 135 6.60 -15.41 -13.58
C LEU A 135 7.53 -16.58 -13.96
N THR A 136 8.16 -17.17 -12.96
CA THR A 136 8.89 -18.44 -13.05
C THR A 136 8.28 -19.49 -12.14
N ASN A 137 8.64 -20.75 -12.35
CA ASN A 137 8.28 -21.84 -11.45
C ASN A 137 9.53 -22.36 -10.76
N ASP A 138 9.55 -22.30 -9.43
CA ASP A 138 10.61 -22.85 -8.59
C ASP A 138 10.00 -23.95 -7.72
N ASN A 139 10.39 -25.21 -7.97
CA ASN A 139 9.91 -26.38 -7.25
C ASN A 139 8.37 -26.49 -7.13
N GLY A 140 7.65 -26.19 -8.22
CA GLY A 140 6.18 -26.22 -8.23
C GLY A 140 5.52 -24.95 -7.67
N THR A 141 6.31 -23.99 -7.17
CA THR A 141 5.84 -22.71 -6.67
C THR A 141 6.01 -21.63 -7.73
N ASN A 142 4.96 -20.85 -7.96
CA ASN A 142 5.01 -19.68 -8.82
C ASN A 142 5.75 -18.54 -8.13
N VAL A 143 6.84 -18.06 -8.74
CA VAL A 143 7.68 -16.98 -8.20
C VAL A 143 7.71 -15.82 -9.18
N TYR A 144 7.47 -14.62 -8.69
CA TYR A 144 7.52 -13.39 -9.46
C TYR A 144 8.85 -12.69 -9.24
N SER A 145 9.47 -12.16 -10.31
CA SER A 145 10.63 -11.29 -10.16
C SER A 145 10.24 -10.03 -9.37
N VAL A 146 10.96 -9.76 -8.29
CA VAL A 146 10.73 -8.61 -7.41
C VAL A 146 11.56 -7.40 -7.85
N PRO A 147 11.22 -6.17 -7.43
CA PRO A 147 12.10 -5.02 -7.65
C PRO A 147 13.48 -5.23 -7.01
N ASP A 148 14.52 -4.72 -7.66
CA ASP A 148 15.93 -4.92 -7.30
C ASP A 148 16.52 -3.77 -6.46
N PHE A 149 15.68 -2.80 -6.09
CA PHE A 149 16.05 -1.69 -5.21
C PHE A 149 15.38 -1.81 -3.85
N LYS A 150 15.93 -1.09 -2.86
CA LYS A 150 15.32 -0.91 -1.55
C LYS A 150 14.86 0.54 -1.43
N PRO A 151 13.59 0.81 -1.05
CA PRO A 151 13.15 2.18 -0.80
C PRO A 151 14.01 2.84 0.27
N VAL A 152 14.26 4.13 0.10
CA VAL A 152 14.86 4.95 1.16
C VAL A 152 13.75 5.25 2.17
N SER A 153 14.00 4.90 3.43
CA SER A 153 13.13 5.20 4.55
C SER A 153 13.82 6.20 5.48
N THR A 154 13.04 7.13 6.01
CA THR A 154 13.48 8.01 7.10
C THR A 154 13.26 7.31 8.43
N GLY A 155 14.33 7.11 9.19
CA GLY A 155 14.31 6.61 10.56
C GLY A 155 14.53 7.73 11.56
N TYR A 156 13.87 7.63 12.71
CA TYR A 156 14.05 8.55 13.83
C TYR A 156 14.59 7.79 15.04
N ILE A 157 15.71 8.24 15.59
CA ILE A 157 16.33 7.66 16.79
C ILE A 157 16.33 8.71 17.88
N PHE A 158 15.73 8.38 19.02
CA PHE A 158 15.85 9.22 20.21
C PHE A 158 17.07 8.82 21.02
N ILE A 159 17.96 9.78 21.28
CA ILE A 159 19.16 9.59 22.10
C ILE A 159 19.04 10.40 23.38
N ARG A 160 19.29 9.74 24.52
CA ARG A 160 19.39 10.37 25.85
C ARG A 160 20.64 9.92 26.58
N PHE A 161 21.24 10.81 27.36
CA PHE A 161 22.41 10.48 28.17
C PHE A 161 22.00 9.67 29.40
N ALA A 162 22.52 8.45 29.53
CA ALA A 162 22.10 7.50 30.57
C ALA A 162 22.59 7.87 31.99
N ASN A 163 23.68 8.63 32.12
CA ASN A 163 24.37 8.89 33.41
C ASN A 163 24.29 10.36 33.88
N GLY A 164 23.19 11.05 33.55
CA GLY A 164 22.99 12.46 33.92
C GLY A 164 23.52 13.44 32.87
N PHE A 165 22.89 14.63 32.84
CA PHE A 165 23.06 15.66 31.81
C PHE A 165 24.36 16.47 31.91
N SER A 166 25.21 16.14 32.88
CA SER A 166 26.51 16.77 33.13
C SER A 166 27.63 15.74 33.07
N PRO A 167 27.94 15.20 31.88
CA PRO A 167 29.05 14.27 31.72
C PRO A 167 30.38 14.98 32.02
N ASP A 168 31.34 14.30 32.64
CA ASP A 168 32.67 14.85 32.92
C ASP A 168 33.51 15.09 31.65
N ASN A 169 33.05 14.57 30.51
CA ASN A 169 33.74 14.68 29.22
C ASN A 169 33.56 16.08 28.60
N GLU A 170 34.65 16.85 28.55
CA GLU A 170 34.68 18.20 27.98
C GLU A 170 34.29 18.28 26.50
N HIS A 171 34.54 17.22 25.70
CA HIS A 171 34.11 17.19 24.30
C HIS A 171 32.58 17.07 24.18
N VAL A 172 31.95 16.27 25.03
CA VAL A 172 30.48 16.19 25.08
C VAL A 172 29.89 17.52 25.53
N LYS A 173 30.57 18.21 26.45
CA LYS A 173 30.13 19.53 26.93
C LYS A 173 30.18 20.62 25.87
N SER A 174 31.14 20.55 24.95
CA SER A 174 31.31 21.53 23.88
C SER A 174 30.40 21.29 22.68
N VAL A 175 30.02 20.03 22.43
CA VAL A 175 29.18 19.66 21.28
C VAL A 175 27.69 19.79 21.58
N PHE A 176 27.24 19.45 22.80
CA PHE A 176 25.82 19.46 23.17
C PHE A 176 25.52 20.48 24.26
N THR A 177 24.47 21.29 24.08
CA THR A 177 24.05 22.27 25.11
C THR A 177 23.55 21.58 26.38
N PRO A 178 23.55 22.25 27.55
CA PRO A 178 22.98 21.70 28.77
C PRO A 178 21.55 21.18 28.61
N GLU A 179 20.72 21.87 27.83
CA GLU A 179 19.32 21.51 27.56
C GLU A 179 19.24 20.22 26.73
N ILE A 180 19.99 20.10 25.63
CA ILE A 180 20.03 18.88 24.81
C ILE A 180 20.54 17.69 25.63
N ARG A 181 21.49 17.91 26.55
CA ARG A 181 21.98 16.86 27.44
C ARG A 181 20.95 16.43 28.49
N ALA A 182 20.06 17.32 28.90
CA ALA A 182 18.99 17.04 29.88
C ALA A 182 17.78 16.37 29.25
N GLU A 183 17.35 16.84 28.08
CA GLU A 183 16.11 16.42 27.44
C GLU A 183 16.33 15.30 26.41
N GLY A 184 17.57 15.13 25.93
CA GLY A 184 17.87 14.27 24.79
C GLY A 184 17.56 14.96 23.46
N PHE A 185 17.74 14.23 22.36
CA PHE A 185 17.49 14.75 21.02
C PHE A 185 17.08 13.63 20.07
N TRP A 186 16.35 14.00 19.03
CA TRP A 186 16.03 13.12 17.92
C TRP A 186 17.10 13.26 16.83
N LEU A 187 17.55 12.13 16.32
CA LEU A 187 18.28 12.05 15.06
C LEU A 187 17.34 11.55 13.98
N GLU A 188 17.30 12.29 12.89
CA GLU A 188 16.69 11.86 11.64
C GLU A 188 17.80 11.32 10.73
N ALA A 189 17.59 10.15 10.17
CA ALA A 189 18.51 9.56 9.21
C ALA A 189 17.74 8.86 8.09
N GLU A 190 18.25 8.96 6.86
CA GLU A 190 17.71 8.22 5.73
C GLU A 190 18.57 6.98 5.46
N GLY A 191 17.93 5.86 5.19
CA GLY A 191 18.63 4.62 4.86
C GLY A 191 17.78 3.68 4.02
N SER A 192 18.44 2.93 3.15
CA SER A 192 17.84 1.84 2.36
C SER A 192 18.34 0.45 2.83
N THR A 193 19.30 0.43 3.76
CA THR A 193 19.82 -0.76 4.43
C THR A 193 19.88 -0.47 5.93
N MET A 194 19.13 -1.22 6.74
CA MET A 194 19.49 -1.42 8.14
C MET A 194 20.15 -2.79 8.27
#